data_AF-A0A6A5C3Y6-F1
#
_entry.id   AF-A0A6A5C3Y6-F1
#
_cell.length_a   1.000
_cell.length_b   1.000
_cell.length_c   1.000
_cell.angle_alpha   90.00
_cell.angle_beta   90.00
_cell.angle_gamma   90.00
#
_symmetry.space_group_name_H-M   'P 1'
#
loop_
_entity.id
_entity.type
_entity.pdbx_description
1 polymer ?
#
loop_
_entity_poly.entity_id
_entity_poly.type
_entity_poly.pdbx_seq_one_letter_code
_entity_poly.pdbx_strand_id
1 'polypeptide(L)'
;MSPPSPHNHHSCHIPDEKKPISEETYQRLLSEIESIVSGERNLVANLANCASLFYHTLREEFHHPINWFGFYLIDQKKNSEPSSQQDELVLGPFHGKLACTRIKFGKGVCGTCIVSKQIIVVKNVHEFSGHIACDSASNSEICVPLKLTRKVTTESGFSSEKKEEEENEDLIGLIDVDSTALDQFSMEVDGKYLKQLATILMKASDY
;
A
#
# COMPACT_ATOMS: atom_id res chain seq x y z
N MET A 1 -45.96 -47.01 -1.63
CA MET A 1 -45.27 -45.80 -1.14
C MET A 1 -43.79 -45.99 -1.43
N SER A 2 -43.25 -45.24 -2.40
CA SER A 2 -41.83 -45.30 -2.76
C SER A 2 -41.01 -44.38 -1.85
N PRO A 3 -39.73 -44.71 -1.54
CA PRO A 3 -38.91 -43.85 -0.69
C PRO A 3 -38.52 -42.56 -1.44
N PRO A 4 -38.25 -41.45 -0.73
CA PRO A 4 -37.81 -40.22 -1.37
C PRO A 4 -36.36 -40.35 -1.84
N SER A 5 -36.06 -39.82 -3.03
CA SER A 5 -34.71 -39.72 -3.58
C SER A 5 -33.78 -38.87 -2.68
N PRO A 6 -32.49 -39.21 -2.59
CA PRO A 6 -31.54 -38.41 -1.83
C PRO A 6 -31.33 -37.06 -2.53
N HIS A 7 -31.50 -35.98 -1.77
CA HIS A 7 -31.15 -34.64 -2.21
C HIS A 7 -29.65 -34.59 -2.50
N ASN A 8 -29.31 -34.35 -3.76
CA ASN A 8 -27.95 -34.08 -4.18
C ASN A 8 -27.56 -32.71 -3.60
N HIS A 9 -26.75 -32.72 -2.53
CA HIS A 9 -26.05 -31.52 -2.11
C HIS A 9 -25.10 -31.15 -3.24
N HIS A 10 -25.43 -30.09 -3.99
CA HIS A 10 -24.47 -29.39 -4.82
C HIS A 10 -23.40 -28.83 -3.88
N SER A 11 -22.33 -29.60 -3.67
CA SER A 11 -21.07 -29.10 -3.17
C SER A 11 -20.58 -28.09 -4.20
N CYS A 12 -20.81 -26.81 -3.92
CA CYS A 12 -20.14 -25.72 -4.62
C CYS A 12 -18.65 -25.90 -4.34
N HIS A 13 -17.95 -26.46 -5.33
CA HIS A 13 -16.50 -26.59 -5.29
C HIS A 13 -15.95 -25.17 -5.46
N ILE A 14 -15.64 -24.52 -4.35
CA ILE A 14 -14.81 -23.32 -4.35
C ILE A 14 -13.41 -23.83 -4.73
N PRO A 15 -12.80 -23.40 -5.84
CA PRO A 15 -11.47 -23.88 -6.21
C PRO A 15 -10.46 -23.43 -5.15
N ASP A 16 -9.87 -24.36 -4.39
CA ASP A 16 -8.88 -24.11 -3.32
C ASP A 16 -7.56 -23.45 -3.81
N GLU A 17 -7.42 -23.14 -5.10
CA GLU A 17 -6.22 -22.50 -5.63
C GLU A 17 -6.28 -20.98 -5.47
N LYS A 18 -5.24 -20.45 -4.80
CA LYS A 18 -4.84 -19.06 -4.89
C LYS A 18 -4.78 -18.65 -6.36
N LYS A 19 -5.75 -17.85 -6.80
CA LYS A 19 -5.59 -17.11 -8.04
C LYS A 19 -4.90 -15.79 -7.70
N PRO A 20 -3.61 -15.61 -8.06
CA PRO A 20 -2.99 -14.29 -7.97
C PRO A 20 -3.74 -13.35 -8.91
N ILE A 21 -3.79 -12.08 -8.56
CA ILE A 21 -4.26 -11.07 -9.49
C ILE A 21 -3.35 -11.04 -10.72
N SER A 22 -3.96 -10.85 -11.90
CA SER A 22 -3.20 -10.87 -13.15
C SER A 22 -2.36 -9.59 -13.31
N GLU A 23 -1.20 -9.71 -13.96
CA GLU A 23 -0.40 -8.54 -14.34
C GLU A 23 -1.21 -7.58 -15.24
N GLU A 24 -2.09 -8.10 -16.09
CA GLU A 24 -2.97 -7.32 -16.97
C GLU A 24 -3.94 -6.44 -16.15
N THR A 25 -4.53 -6.98 -15.09
CA THR A 25 -5.39 -6.22 -14.17
C THR A 25 -4.63 -5.07 -13.53
N TYR A 26 -3.40 -5.31 -13.06
CA TYR A 26 -2.56 -4.24 -12.51
C TYR A 26 -2.17 -3.20 -13.56
N GLN A 27 -1.79 -3.61 -14.76
CA GLN A 27 -1.45 -2.68 -15.85
C GLN A 27 -2.62 -1.76 -16.20
N ARG A 28 -3.83 -2.32 -16.26
CA ARG A 28 -5.06 -1.55 -16.44
C ARG A 28 -5.27 -0.55 -15.29
N LEU A 29 -5.17 -1.00 -14.04
CA LEU A 29 -5.29 -0.13 -12.86
C LEU A 29 -4.27 1.01 -12.85
N LEU A 30 -3.01 0.74 -13.23
CA LEU A 30 -1.97 1.77 -13.33
C LEU A 30 -2.30 2.81 -14.41
N SER A 31 -2.81 2.38 -15.57
CA SER A 31 -3.23 3.30 -16.63
C SER A 31 -4.43 4.15 -16.21
N GLU A 32 -5.40 3.55 -15.52
CA GLU A 32 -6.58 4.26 -15.01
C GLU A 32 -6.20 5.29 -13.95
N ILE A 33 -5.38 4.91 -12.96
CA ILE A 33 -4.98 5.85 -11.90
C ILE A 33 -4.10 6.98 -12.44
N GLU A 34 -3.18 6.70 -13.37
CA GLU A 34 -2.35 7.73 -14.00
C GLU A 34 -3.21 8.78 -14.71
N SER A 35 -4.27 8.35 -15.40
CA SER A 35 -5.26 9.25 -16.01
C SER A 35 -5.98 10.10 -14.95
N ILE A 36 -6.47 9.48 -13.87
CA ILE A 36 -7.21 10.15 -12.79
C ILE A 36 -6.36 11.22 -12.09
N VAL A 37 -5.08 10.94 -11.83
CA VAL A 37 -4.21 11.86 -11.07
C VAL A 37 -3.49 12.89 -11.96
N SER A 38 -3.50 12.73 -13.28
CA SER A 38 -2.72 13.57 -14.21
C SER A 38 -3.00 15.08 -14.12
N GLY A 39 -4.23 15.46 -13.76
CA GLY A 39 -4.66 16.86 -13.64
C GLY A 39 -4.75 17.38 -12.21
N GLU A 40 -4.40 16.58 -11.21
CA GLU A 40 -4.55 16.90 -9.79
C GLU A 40 -3.21 16.77 -9.07
N ARG A 41 -2.81 17.82 -8.34
CA ARG A 41 -1.56 17.84 -7.56
C ARG A 41 -1.78 17.64 -6.08
N ASN A 42 -3.01 17.75 -5.58
CA ASN A 42 -3.33 17.54 -4.19
C ASN A 42 -3.13 16.07 -3.80
N LEU A 43 -2.15 15.82 -2.93
CA LEU A 43 -1.82 14.46 -2.47
C LEU A 43 -3.05 13.75 -1.88
N VAL A 44 -3.80 14.40 -0.99
CA VAL A 44 -4.94 13.76 -0.30
C VAL A 44 -6.01 13.33 -1.31
N ALA A 45 -6.33 14.17 -2.30
CA ALA A 45 -7.28 13.84 -3.36
C ALA A 45 -6.80 12.63 -4.20
N ASN A 46 -5.53 12.63 -4.60
CA ASN A 46 -4.91 11.54 -5.38
C ASN A 46 -4.91 10.22 -4.59
N LEU A 47 -4.51 10.26 -3.32
CA LEU A 47 -4.53 9.09 -2.43
C LEU A 47 -5.95 8.58 -2.19
N ALA A 48 -6.93 9.48 -2.02
CA ALA A 48 -8.32 9.07 -1.80
C ALA A 48 -8.93 8.35 -3.02
N ASN A 49 -8.75 8.90 -4.22
CA ASN A 49 -9.21 8.26 -5.45
C ASN A 49 -8.47 6.94 -5.72
N CYS A 50 -7.16 6.91 -5.47
CA CYS A 50 -6.38 5.67 -5.56
C CYS A 50 -6.89 4.60 -4.61
N ALA A 51 -7.12 4.94 -3.34
CA ALA A 51 -7.63 4.01 -2.35
C ALA A 51 -8.97 3.41 -2.80
N SER A 52 -9.88 4.23 -3.33
CA SER A 52 -11.16 3.76 -3.85
C SER A 52 -10.97 2.79 -5.01
N LEU A 53 -10.24 3.21 -6.05
CA LEU A 53 -10.06 2.43 -7.28
C LEU A 53 -9.43 1.06 -7.00
N PHE A 54 -8.32 1.05 -6.25
CA PHE A 54 -7.59 -0.17 -5.94
C PHE A 54 -8.37 -1.05 -4.97
N TYR A 55 -8.97 -0.50 -3.91
CA TYR A 55 -9.74 -1.31 -2.97
C TYR A 55 -10.86 -2.09 -3.66
N HIS A 56 -11.68 -1.40 -4.45
CA HIS A 56 -12.83 -2.02 -5.11
C HIS A 56 -12.39 -3.07 -6.14
N THR A 57 -11.40 -2.74 -6.97
CA THR A 57 -10.94 -3.67 -8.01
C THR A 57 -10.23 -4.88 -7.41
N LEU A 58 -9.28 -4.68 -6.49
CA LEU A 58 -8.55 -5.79 -5.87
C LEU A 58 -9.50 -6.71 -5.09
N ARG A 59 -10.49 -6.14 -4.38
CA ARG A 59 -11.48 -6.92 -3.63
C ARG A 59 -12.34 -7.81 -4.52
N GLU A 60 -12.63 -7.38 -5.75
CA GLU A 60 -13.43 -8.15 -6.72
C GLU A 60 -12.59 -9.18 -7.49
N GLU A 61 -11.33 -8.84 -7.80
CA GLU A 61 -10.47 -9.66 -8.66
C GLU A 61 -9.68 -10.73 -7.88
N PHE A 62 -9.38 -10.50 -6.60
CA PHE A 62 -8.82 -11.56 -5.76
C PHE A 62 -9.87 -12.62 -5.44
N HIS A 63 -9.45 -13.89 -5.40
CA HIS A 63 -10.34 -14.97 -5.00
C HIS A 63 -10.82 -14.83 -3.54
N HIS A 64 -9.95 -14.32 -2.65
CA HIS A 64 -10.33 -13.88 -1.32
C HIS A 64 -10.27 -12.36 -1.24
N PRO A 65 -11.33 -11.69 -0.74
CA PRO A 65 -11.36 -10.25 -0.71
C PRO A 65 -10.28 -9.69 0.24
N ILE A 66 -9.59 -8.67 -0.24
CA ILE A 66 -8.86 -7.76 0.65
C ILE A 66 -9.86 -7.07 1.58
N ASN A 67 -9.46 -6.83 2.83
CA ASN A 67 -10.28 -6.12 3.82
C ASN A 67 -9.85 -4.68 4.03
N TRP A 68 -8.65 -4.30 3.56
CA TRP A 68 -8.13 -2.95 3.70
C TRP A 68 -7.18 -2.59 2.55
N PHE A 69 -7.29 -1.35 2.06
CA PHE A 69 -6.30 -0.72 1.19
C PHE A 69 -6.23 0.76 1.51
N GLY A 70 -5.03 1.30 1.69
CA GLY A 70 -4.88 2.70 2.01
C GLY A 70 -3.45 3.10 2.27
N PHE A 71 -3.31 4.22 2.98
CA PHE A 71 -2.03 4.89 3.15
C PHE A 71 -1.79 5.28 4.59
N TYR A 72 -0.52 5.24 4.98
CA TYR A 72 0.00 5.90 6.17
C TYR A 72 1.08 6.89 5.75
N LEU A 73 1.00 8.11 6.25
CA LEU A 73 1.91 9.21 5.91
C LEU A 73 2.80 9.55 7.08
N ILE A 74 4.00 10.06 6.80
CA ILE A 74 4.86 10.62 7.83
C ILE A 74 4.32 12.00 8.23
N ASP A 75 3.99 12.17 9.50
CA ASP A 75 3.56 13.46 10.05
C ASP A 75 4.79 14.31 10.36
N GLN A 76 5.35 14.95 9.33
CA GLN A 76 6.57 15.74 9.46
C GLN A 76 6.45 16.83 10.53
N LYS A 77 5.28 17.49 10.60
CA LYS A 77 5.04 18.55 11.56
C LYS A 77 5.18 18.02 12.98
N LYS A 78 4.45 16.95 13.32
CA LYS A 78 4.51 16.33 14.65
C LYS A 78 5.90 15.78 14.94
N ASN A 79 6.53 15.11 13.98
CA ASN A 79 7.84 14.49 14.17
C ASN A 79 8.96 15.53 14.34
N SER A 80 8.77 16.76 13.84
CA SER A 80 9.70 17.87 14.03
C SER A 80 9.48 18.64 15.36
N GLU A 81 8.42 18.35 16.11
CA GLU A 81 8.16 19.03 17.39
C GLU A 81 9.16 18.59 18.47
N PRO A 82 9.72 19.51 19.28
CA PRO A 82 10.65 19.14 20.36
C PRO A 82 10.05 18.21 21.41
N SER A 83 8.72 18.22 21.54
CA SER A 83 7.97 17.34 22.43
C SER A 83 7.71 15.94 21.86
N SER A 84 8.04 15.69 20.59
CA SER A 84 7.90 14.37 20.00
C SER A 84 8.90 13.41 20.63
N GLN A 85 8.37 12.35 21.23
CA GLN A 85 9.20 11.32 21.87
C GLN A 85 9.69 10.27 20.86
N GLN A 86 8.98 10.11 19.75
CA GLN A 86 9.25 9.10 18.73
C GLN A 86 8.56 9.46 17.42
N ASP A 87 9.21 9.17 16.29
CA ASP A 87 8.63 9.33 14.97
C ASP A 87 7.44 8.38 14.77
N GLU A 88 6.36 8.95 14.24
CA GLU A 88 5.12 8.24 13.98
C GLU A 88 4.62 8.51 12.55
N LEU A 89 3.92 7.50 12.04
CA LEU A 89 3.02 7.61 10.91
C LEU A 89 1.65 8.10 11.39
N VAL A 90 0.92 8.73 10.48
CA VAL A 90 -0.48 9.10 10.62
C VAL A 90 -1.30 8.44 9.52
N LEU A 91 -2.50 7.97 9.88
CA LEU A 91 -3.46 7.41 8.94
C LEU A 91 -3.81 8.43 7.85
N GLY A 92 -3.67 8.02 6.59
CA GLY A 92 -4.09 8.76 5.39
C GLY A 92 -5.42 8.25 4.83
N PRO A 93 -5.78 8.60 3.59
CA PRO A 93 -6.97 8.06 2.92
C PRO A 93 -6.92 6.53 2.82
N PHE A 94 -8.07 5.86 2.97
CA PHE A 94 -8.15 4.41 2.90
C PHE A 94 -9.59 3.95 2.60
N HIS A 95 -9.74 2.68 2.21
CA HIS A 95 -11.01 1.96 2.20
C HIS A 95 -10.86 0.66 2.99
N GLY A 96 -11.79 0.41 3.91
CA GLY A 96 -11.74 -0.71 4.85
C GLY A 96 -12.42 -0.37 6.17
N LYS A 97 -12.25 -1.22 7.18
CA LYS A 97 -12.69 -0.93 8.55
C LYS A 97 -11.81 0.15 9.20
N LEU A 98 -12.26 0.63 10.36
CA LEU A 98 -11.50 1.57 11.19
C LEU A 98 -10.10 1.01 11.51
N ALA A 99 -9.08 1.85 11.32
CA ALA A 99 -7.67 1.50 11.53
C ALA A 99 -7.03 2.38 12.60
N CYS A 100 -5.82 2.01 13.04
CA CYS A 100 -5.09 2.77 14.04
C CYS A 100 -4.66 4.14 13.49
N THR A 101 -4.98 5.24 14.18
CA THR A 101 -4.65 6.59 13.67
C THR A 101 -3.14 6.87 13.63
N ARG A 102 -2.36 6.25 14.52
CA ARG A 102 -0.92 6.49 14.68
C ARG A 102 -0.16 5.16 14.75
N ILE A 103 0.94 5.06 14.03
CA ILE A 103 1.84 3.90 14.04
C ILE A 103 3.26 4.38 14.28
N LYS A 104 3.89 3.88 15.34
CA LYS A 104 5.29 4.19 15.65
C LYS A 104 6.23 3.56 14.65
N PHE A 105 7.32 4.25 14.31
CA PHE A 105 8.36 3.70 13.45
C PHE A 105 8.93 2.41 14.08
N GLY A 106 9.15 1.39 13.24
CA GLY A 106 9.63 0.06 13.65
C GLY A 106 8.62 -0.79 14.41
N LYS A 107 7.33 -0.41 14.46
CA LYS A 107 6.27 -1.18 15.10
C LYS A 107 5.27 -1.70 14.06
N GLY A 108 4.91 -2.98 14.15
CA GLY A 108 4.09 -3.66 13.15
C GLY A 108 4.76 -3.73 11.77
N VAL A 109 4.02 -4.21 10.78
CA VAL A 109 4.50 -4.37 9.41
C VAL A 109 4.72 -3.00 8.76
N CYS A 110 3.74 -2.12 8.82
CA CYS A 110 3.82 -0.71 8.40
C CYS A 110 5.04 0.03 8.98
N GLY A 111 5.24 0.01 10.30
CA GLY A 111 6.38 0.69 10.91
C GLY A 111 7.73 0.08 10.53
N THR A 112 7.78 -1.24 10.28
CA THR A 112 8.97 -1.94 9.79
C THR A 112 9.29 -1.57 8.34
N CYS A 113 8.27 -1.45 7.49
CA CYS A 113 8.39 -1.02 6.09
C CYS A 113 9.04 0.38 6.00
N ILE A 114 8.60 1.31 6.84
CA ILE A 114 9.15 2.68 6.86
C ILE A 114 10.61 2.73 7.31
N VAL A 115 10.96 1.99 8.37
CA VAL A 115 12.35 1.96 8.87
C VAL A 115 13.29 1.30 7.86
N SER A 116 12.86 0.18 7.25
CA SER A 116 13.68 -0.53 6.27
C SER A 116 13.74 0.18 4.91
N LYS A 117 12.76 1.04 4.60
CA LYS A 117 12.55 1.65 3.29
C LYS A 117 12.40 0.62 2.17
N GLN A 118 11.94 -0.59 2.51
CA GLN A 118 11.73 -1.71 1.59
C GLN A 118 10.27 -2.15 1.60
N ILE A 119 9.87 -2.83 0.52
CA ILE A 119 8.58 -3.52 0.47
C ILE A 119 8.61 -4.69 1.44
N ILE A 120 7.57 -4.82 2.25
CA ILE A 120 7.42 -5.94 3.18
C ILE A 120 6.19 -6.74 2.74
N VAL A 121 6.37 -8.05 2.54
CA VAL A 121 5.29 -9.00 2.25
C VAL A 121 5.21 -9.98 3.40
N VAL A 122 4.06 -10.06 4.06
CA VAL A 122 3.83 -10.91 5.22
C VAL A 122 2.77 -11.96 4.88
N LYS A 123 3.20 -13.23 4.89
CA LYS A 123 2.32 -14.36 4.56
C LYS A 123 1.32 -14.68 5.66
N ASN A 124 1.72 -14.50 6.90
CA ASN A 124 0.89 -14.67 8.09
C ASN A 124 1.21 -13.55 9.09
N VAL A 125 0.32 -12.58 9.25
CA VAL A 125 0.54 -11.45 10.16
C VAL A 125 0.63 -11.88 11.63
N HIS A 126 0.00 -12.99 12.00
CA HIS A 126 0.05 -13.53 13.35
C HIS A 126 1.40 -14.13 13.72
N GLU A 127 2.25 -14.42 12.73
CA GLU A 127 3.63 -14.88 12.91
C GLU A 127 4.65 -13.73 12.85
N PHE A 128 4.21 -12.51 12.49
CA PHE A 128 5.09 -11.36 12.39
C PHE A 128 5.43 -10.80 13.79
N SER A 129 6.72 -10.78 14.13
CA SER A 129 7.18 -10.27 15.42
C SER A 129 6.83 -8.79 15.60
N GLY A 130 6.10 -8.47 16.67
CA GLY A 130 5.67 -7.10 16.95
C GLY A 130 4.45 -6.65 16.16
N HIS A 131 3.63 -7.60 15.67
CA HIS A 131 2.35 -7.33 15.01
C HIS A 131 1.44 -6.42 15.87
N ILE A 132 0.88 -5.40 15.21
CA ILE A 132 -0.14 -4.50 15.76
C ILE A 132 -1.38 -4.69 14.89
N ALA A 133 -2.20 -5.70 15.21
CA ALA A 133 -3.43 -5.95 14.48
C ALA A 133 -4.46 -4.86 14.84
N CYS A 134 -4.87 -4.04 13.87
CA CYS A 134 -6.02 -3.14 14.04
C CYS A 134 -7.33 -3.83 13.60
N ASP A 135 -7.28 -4.73 12.60
CA ASP A 135 -8.38 -5.65 12.23
C ASP A 135 -7.95 -7.10 12.49
N SER A 136 -8.65 -7.80 13.38
CA SER A 136 -8.36 -9.21 13.69
C SER A 136 -8.67 -10.17 12.54
N ALA A 137 -9.35 -9.69 11.49
CA ALA A 137 -9.64 -10.48 10.30
C ALA A 137 -8.46 -10.53 9.31
N SER A 138 -7.48 -9.65 9.43
CA SER A 138 -6.29 -9.64 8.57
C SER A 138 -5.40 -10.87 8.85
N ASN A 139 -4.99 -11.56 7.79
CA ASN A 139 -4.16 -12.75 7.84
C ASN A 139 -2.88 -12.60 7.01
N SER A 140 -2.88 -11.80 5.94
CA SER A 140 -1.65 -11.41 5.22
C SER A 140 -1.67 -9.92 4.89
N GLU A 141 -0.49 -9.34 4.71
CA GLU A 141 -0.30 -7.89 4.54
C GLU A 141 0.85 -7.62 3.57
N ILE A 142 0.72 -6.56 2.76
CA ILE A 142 1.83 -6.00 1.98
C ILE A 142 1.92 -4.49 2.21
N CYS A 143 3.11 -4.03 2.60
CA CYS A 143 3.41 -2.61 2.73
C CYS A 143 4.44 -2.17 1.69
N VAL A 144 4.20 -1.04 1.04
CA VAL A 144 5.09 -0.46 0.00
C VAL A 144 5.43 0.98 0.35
N PRO A 145 6.71 1.36 0.48
CA PRO A 145 7.09 2.72 0.84
C PRO A 145 6.79 3.71 -0.30
N LEU A 146 6.26 4.88 0.06
CA LEU A 146 6.09 6.03 -0.83
C LEU A 146 7.36 6.89 -0.78
N LYS A 147 8.10 6.89 -1.88
CA LYS A 147 9.40 7.57 -2.02
C LYS A 147 9.30 8.67 -3.06
N LEU A 148 9.65 9.89 -2.68
CA LEU A 148 9.68 11.06 -3.54
C LEU A 148 11.13 11.36 -3.93
N THR A 149 11.45 11.18 -5.21
CA THR A 149 12.75 11.56 -5.76
C THR A 149 12.72 13.03 -6.17
N ARG A 150 13.56 13.86 -5.54
CA ARG A 150 13.76 15.26 -5.90
C ARG A 150 15.13 15.42 -6.56
N LYS A 151 15.14 16.06 -7.74
CA LYS A 151 16.39 16.52 -8.35
C LYS A 151 16.85 17.78 -7.64
N VAL A 152 18.00 17.72 -6.97
CA VAL A 152 18.63 18.90 -6.37
C VAL A 152 19.66 19.42 -7.37
N THR A 153 19.45 20.63 -7.88
CA THR A 153 20.49 21.36 -8.62
C THR A 153 21.22 22.26 -7.63
N THR A 154 22.45 21.93 -7.28
CA THR A 154 23.31 22.85 -6.53
C THR A 154 23.91 23.86 -7.51
N GLU A 155 23.59 25.15 -7.33
CA GLU A 155 24.32 26.21 -8.02
C GLU A 155 25.65 26.43 -7.29
N SER A 156 26.71 25.76 -7.75
CA SER A 156 28.08 26.11 -7.38
C SER A 156 28.39 27.50 -7.94
N GLY A 157 28.67 28.46 -7.06
CA GLY A 157 28.81 29.87 -7.39
C GLY A 157 29.86 30.18 -8.49
N PHE A 158 29.60 31.25 -9.23
CA PHE A 158 30.50 32.06 -10.08
C PHE A 158 31.68 31.33 -10.77
N SER A 159 31.46 30.15 -11.34
CA SER A 159 32.34 29.61 -12.38
C SER A 159 31.53 28.71 -13.31
N SER A 160 31.94 28.65 -14.57
CA SER A 160 31.31 27.89 -15.65
C SER A 160 31.59 26.38 -15.52
N GLU A 161 31.29 25.80 -14.36
CA GLU A 161 31.46 24.38 -14.09
C GLU A 161 30.11 23.64 -14.08
N LYS A 162 30.15 22.36 -14.45
CA LYS A 162 28.98 21.50 -14.71
C LYS A 162 28.07 21.42 -13.48
N LYS A 163 26.76 21.56 -13.69
CA LYS A 163 25.74 21.22 -12.68
C LYS A 163 25.88 19.73 -12.34
N GLU A 164 26.20 19.42 -11.08
CA GLU A 164 26.04 18.07 -10.56
C GLU A 164 24.56 17.90 -10.19
N GLU A 165 23.91 16.90 -10.77
CA GLU A 165 22.54 16.51 -10.40
C GLU A 165 22.64 15.47 -9.28
N GLU A 166 22.33 15.88 -8.05
CA GLU A 166 22.18 14.96 -6.93
C GLU A 166 20.69 14.61 -6.77
N GLU A 167 20.38 13.31 -6.72
CA GLU A 167 19.02 12.82 -6.47
C GLU A 167 18.85 12.54 -4.97
N ASN A 168 17.95 13.26 -4.33
CA ASN A 168 17.55 12.96 -2.95
C ASN A 168 16.22 12.20 -2.96
N GLU A 169 16.09 11.18 -2.12
CA GLU A 169 14.89 10.37 -1.97
C GLU A 169 14.29 10.60 -0.58
N ASP A 170 13.20 11.37 -0.56
CA ASP A 170 12.43 11.63 0.65
C ASP A 170 11.37 10.53 0.84
N LEU A 171 11.28 10.00 2.06
CA LEU A 171 10.21 9.06 2.41
C LEU A 171 8.98 9.86 2.84
N ILE A 172 7.84 9.58 2.21
CA ILE A 172 6.59 10.32 2.40
C ILE A 172 5.60 9.54 3.28
N GLY A 173 5.63 8.21 3.16
CA GLY A 173 4.65 7.32 3.77
C GLY A 173 4.76 5.92 3.19
N LEU A 174 3.64 5.20 3.18
CA LEU A 174 3.52 3.86 2.60
C LEU A 174 2.09 3.60 2.11
N ILE A 175 1.99 2.65 1.17
CA ILE A 175 0.76 1.91 0.85
C ILE A 175 0.69 0.72 1.80
N ASP A 176 -0.48 0.46 2.34
CA ASP A 176 -0.79 -0.71 3.15
C ASP A 176 -2.01 -1.43 2.59
N VAL A 177 -1.94 -2.77 2.52
CA VAL A 177 -2.97 -3.64 1.96
C VAL A 177 -3.08 -4.90 2.80
N ASP A 178 -4.25 -5.11 3.39
CA ASP A 178 -4.57 -6.29 4.18
C ASP A 178 -5.44 -7.27 3.40
N SER A 179 -5.22 -8.57 3.63
CA SER A 179 -6.13 -9.62 3.18
C SER A 179 -6.58 -10.52 4.32
N THR A 180 -7.83 -10.97 4.21
CA THR A 180 -8.38 -12.03 5.05
C THR A 180 -7.86 -13.42 4.72
N ALA A 181 -7.15 -13.58 3.60
CA ALA A 181 -6.47 -14.82 3.26
C ALA A 181 -5.02 -14.83 3.75
N LEU A 182 -4.49 -16.04 3.96
CA LEU A 182 -3.06 -16.25 4.18
C LEU A 182 -2.30 -16.18 2.86
N ASP A 183 -1.07 -15.65 2.94
CA ASP A 183 -0.09 -15.65 1.85
C ASP A 183 -0.61 -14.97 0.56
N GLN A 184 -1.60 -14.08 0.61
CA GLN A 184 -2.28 -13.57 -0.60
C GLN A 184 -1.32 -12.87 -1.58
N PHE A 185 -0.36 -12.10 -1.05
CA PHE A 185 0.49 -11.22 -1.84
C PHE A 185 1.82 -11.84 -2.23
N SER A 186 2.29 -11.49 -3.42
CA SER A 186 3.58 -11.88 -3.99
C SER A 186 4.50 -10.67 -4.17
N MET A 187 5.81 -10.87 -4.06
CA MET A 187 6.76 -9.79 -4.35
C MET A 187 6.88 -9.56 -5.86
N GLU A 188 6.79 -10.64 -6.64
CA GLU A 188 7.03 -10.68 -8.08
C GLU A 188 5.96 -9.91 -8.87
N VAL A 189 4.70 -9.97 -8.42
CA VAL A 189 3.58 -9.29 -9.07
C VAL A 189 3.11 -8.12 -8.22
N ASP A 190 2.56 -8.37 -7.02
CA ASP A 190 1.92 -7.31 -6.22
C ASP A 190 2.92 -6.24 -5.80
N GLY A 191 4.07 -6.65 -5.25
CA GLY A 191 5.15 -5.73 -4.90
C GLY A 191 5.64 -4.89 -6.08
N LYS A 192 5.84 -5.52 -7.25
CA LYS A 192 6.26 -4.86 -8.50
C LYS A 192 5.27 -3.77 -8.94
N TYR A 193 3.97 -4.05 -8.95
CA TYR A 193 2.96 -3.12 -9.46
C TYR A 193 2.56 -2.06 -8.43
N LEU A 194 2.48 -2.39 -7.15
CA LEU A 194 2.25 -1.41 -6.09
C LEU A 194 3.43 -0.43 -5.95
N LYS A 195 4.67 -0.85 -6.25
CA LYS A 195 5.81 0.07 -6.34
C LYS A 195 5.69 1.05 -7.51
N GLN A 196 5.19 0.60 -8.65
CA GLN A 196 4.91 1.48 -9.79
C GLN A 196 3.79 2.46 -9.46
N LEU A 197 2.72 1.99 -8.80
CA LEU A 197 1.66 2.85 -8.28
C LEU A 197 2.21 3.94 -7.35
N ALA A 198 3.03 3.57 -6.37
CA ALA A 198 3.69 4.51 -5.47
C ALA A 198 4.45 5.59 -6.25
N THR A 199 5.17 5.20 -7.31
CA THR A 199 5.91 6.12 -8.17
C THR A 199 4.99 7.08 -8.92
N ILE A 200 3.87 6.59 -9.47
CA ILE A 200 2.88 7.43 -10.16
C ILE A 200 2.31 8.48 -9.20
N LEU A 201 1.90 8.06 -8.00
CA LEU A 201 1.31 8.95 -7.00
C LEU A 201 2.28 10.04 -6.54
N MET A 202 3.55 9.69 -6.32
CA MET A 202 4.58 10.64 -5.89
C MET A 202 4.98 11.62 -6.99
N LYS A 203 4.93 11.21 -8.26
CA LYS A 203 5.15 12.14 -9.39
C LYS A 203 3.96 13.07 -9.60
N ALA A 204 2.75 12.57 -9.41
CA ALA A 204 1.53 13.32 -9.65
C ALA A 204 1.19 14.31 -8.53
N SER A 205 1.71 14.13 -7.31
CA SER A 205 1.31 14.94 -6.16
C SER A 205 2.37 15.98 -5.79
N ASP A 206 1.93 17.12 -5.25
CA ASP A 206 2.79 18.05 -4.52
C ASP A 206 2.90 17.59 -3.07
N TYR A 207 4.13 17.60 -2.54
CA TYR A 207 4.45 17.30 -1.14
C TYR A 207 5.56 18.22 -0.66
#